data_AF-A0A2M8DVB1-F1
#
_entry.id   AF-A0A2M8DVB1-F1
#
_cell.length_a   1.000
_cell.length_b   1.000
_cell.length_c   1.000
_cell.angle_alpha   90.00
_cell.angle_beta   90.00
_cell.angle_gamma   90.00
#
_symmetry.space_group_name_H-M   'P 1'
#
loop_
_entity.id
_entity.type
_entity.pdbx_description
1 polymer ?
#
loop_
_entity_poly.entity_id
_entity_poly.type
_entity_poly.pdbx_seq_one_letter_code
_entity_poly.pdbx_strand_id
1 'polypeptide(L)'
;MKFFLLFLLLMANSVLAGQDDDFLAARDAFRVGDAAKLSVFAQRLKHSPLEVYISYYQLRMVLASSDAGVIRAYLARPEDTPLIDKMRAEWLRLLGKQQQWDLFDSEYPRLLSEDAELTCYALQSRFRKQEVAVLQEVRALWFNPKALPGSCDSLFETAIGNGIISQQDIWQRLRLALEGGNLSLARPLAERLTGNRAVSPDALEKAKADPGRYLDRQVWNQANTGQLAVAMFALQRLANQAPDFAAQRWGEVSGHFPMSEQQYFWGWLGYEAARKHDARAVQWFRAAGDATLNKQQAAWRVRAALRVQDWSEVLSAIEAMSEVQRNESAWQYWKGRALQAQGRRIEAAKIFAPLSAGYDFYGQLAGDELNDTAVLSAVRPDY
;
A
#
# COMPACT_ATOMS: atom_id res chain seq x y z
N MET A 1 -27.44 22.03 50.55
CA MET A 1 -27.20 22.04 49.09
C MET A 1 -25.87 21.39 48.65
N LYS A 2 -24.77 21.46 49.41
CA LYS A 2 -23.50 20.78 49.05
C LYS A 2 -23.53 19.24 49.08
N PHE A 3 -24.35 18.62 49.94
CA PHE A 3 -24.50 17.16 50.01
C PHE A 3 -25.32 16.55 48.86
N PHE A 4 -26.20 17.33 48.23
CA PHE A 4 -27.06 16.86 47.13
C PHE A 4 -26.27 16.76 45.81
N LEU A 5 -25.30 17.66 45.60
CA LEU A 5 -24.39 17.64 44.44
C LEU A 5 -23.38 16.48 44.48
N LEU A 6 -22.92 16.05 45.67
CA LEU A 6 -22.04 14.88 45.80
C LEU A 6 -22.76 13.56 45.52
N PHE A 7 -24.04 13.45 45.85
CA PHE A 7 -24.85 12.26 45.58
C PHE A 7 -25.16 12.09 44.08
N LEU A 8 -25.35 13.20 43.36
CA LEU A 8 -25.52 13.22 41.89
C LEU A 8 -24.26 12.79 41.13
N LEU A 9 -23.06 13.11 41.63
CA LEU A 9 -21.78 12.69 41.04
C LEU A 9 -21.47 11.20 41.29
N LEU A 10 -21.92 10.63 42.41
CA LEU A 10 -21.74 9.20 42.72
C LEU A 10 -22.70 8.29 41.92
N MET A 11 -23.95 8.71 41.69
CA MET A 11 -24.90 7.93 40.89
C MET A 11 -24.57 7.91 39.39
N ALA A 12 -23.95 8.97 38.85
CA ALA A 12 -23.52 9.00 37.46
C ALA A 12 -22.45 7.94 37.15
N ASN A 13 -21.51 7.72 38.08
CA ASN A 13 -20.41 6.76 37.89
C ASN A 13 -20.87 5.29 37.93
N SER A 14 -21.86 4.94 38.75
CA SER A 14 -22.37 3.55 38.82
C SER A 14 -23.19 3.15 37.59
N VAL A 15 -23.93 4.10 36.99
CA VAL A 15 -24.71 3.85 35.77
C VAL A 15 -23.78 3.66 34.56
N LEU A 16 -22.69 4.42 34.46
CA LEU A 16 -21.70 4.27 33.38
C LEU A 16 -20.96 2.93 33.48
N ALA A 17 -20.52 2.51 34.68
CA ALA A 17 -19.85 1.22 34.87
C ALA A 17 -20.74 0.01 34.48
N GLY A 18 -22.05 0.08 34.73
CA GLY A 18 -22.99 -0.96 34.31
C GLY A 18 -23.21 -1.03 32.79
N GLN A 19 -23.12 0.10 32.09
CA GLN A 19 -23.26 0.14 30.63
C GLN A 19 -22.07 -0.48 29.90
N ASP A 20 -20.85 -0.30 30.43
CA ASP A 20 -19.65 -0.91 29.87
C ASP A 20 -19.70 -2.45 29.96
N ASP A 21 -20.10 -2.98 31.13
CA ASP A 21 -20.25 -4.43 31.33
C ASP A 21 -21.38 -5.02 30.46
N ASP A 22 -22.53 -4.34 30.38
CA ASP A 22 -23.63 -4.74 29.50
C ASP A 22 -23.19 -4.72 28.03
N PHE A 23 -22.39 -3.75 27.62
CA PHE A 23 -21.86 -3.66 26.25
C PHE A 23 -20.89 -4.79 25.95
N LEU A 24 -19.95 -5.09 26.85
CA LEU A 24 -19.02 -6.20 26.69
C LEU A 24 -19.77 -7.53 26.61
N ALA A 25 -20.78 -7.73 27.45
CA ALA A 25 -21.62 -8.93 27.43
C ALA A 25 -22.47 -9.03 26.15
N ALA A 26 -22.96 -7.92 25.62
CA ALA A 26 -23.66 -7.86 24.33
C ALA A 26 -22.73 -8.21 23.16
N ARG A 27 -21.51 -7.67 23.16
CA ARG A 27 -20.48 -8.02 22.17
C ARG A 27 -20.16 -9.51 22.21
N ASP A 28 -20.02 -10.09 23.39
CA ASP A 28 -19.73 -11.51 23.53
C ASP A 28 -20.91 -12.38 23.06
N ALA A 29 -22.15 -11.97 23.35
CA ALA A 29 -23.36 -12.61 22.80
C ALA A 29 -23.38 -12.56 21.27
N PHE A 30 -23.08 -11.41 20.66
CA PHE A 30 -22.96 -11.28 19.21
C PHE A 30 -21.88 -12.21 18.63
N ARG A 31 -20.71 -12.30 19.26
CA ARG A 31 -19.59 -13.16 18.78
C ARG A 31 -19.95 -14.63 18.75
N VAL A 32 -20.78 -15.11 19.68
CA VAL A 32 -21.23 -16.51 19.73
C VAL A 32 -22.56 -16.75 19.01
N GLY A 33 -23.17 -15.71 18.43
CA GLY A 33 -24.45 -15.81 17.71
C GLY A 33 -25.69 -15.92 18.59
N ASP A 34 -25.62 -15.52 19.86
CA ASP A 34 -26.75 -15.56 20.80
C ASP A 34 -27.62 -14.30 20.66
N ALA A 35 -28.56 -14.34 19.72
CA ALA A 35 -29.47 -13.23 19.42
C ALA A 35 -30.39 -12.87 20.60
N ALA A 36 -30.80 -13.87 21.39
CA ALA A 36 -31.69 -13.67 22.52
C ALA A 36 -31.00 -12.87 23.63
N LYS A 37 -29.78 -13.29 24.00
CA LYS A 37 -28.96 -12.58 24.99
C LYS A 37 -28.56 -11.19 24.51
N LEU A 38 -28.24 -11.03 23.23
CA LEU A 38 -27.96 -9.73 22.63
C LEU A 38 -29.16 -8.78 22.75
N SER A 39 -30.38 -9.27 22.50
CA SER A 39 -31.61 -8.47 22.61
C SER A 39 -31.87 -7.96 24.04
N VAL A 40 -31.55 -8.76 25.06
CA VAL A 40 -31.66 -8.34 26.47
C VAL A 40 -30.77 -7.13 26.75
N PHE A 41 -29.50 -7.18 26.35
CA PHE A 41 -28.58 -6.06 26.56
C PHE A 41 -28.91 -4.85 25.69
N ALA A 42 -29.42 -5.06 24.47
CA ALA A 42 -29.89 -3.97 23.61
C ALA A 42 -30.96 -3.11 24.28
N GLN A 43 -31.90 -3.72 25.00
CA GLN A 43 -32.92 -2.96 25.75
C GLN A 43 -32.33 -2.10 26.86
N ARG A 44 -31.28 -2.59 27.53
CA ARG A 44 -30.59 -1.86 28.61
C ARG A 44 -29.79 -0.68 28.08
N LEU A 45 -29.27 -0.79 26.85
CA LEU A 45 -28.41 0.20 26.22
C LEU A 45 -29.13 1.14 25.24
N LYS A 46 -30.47 1.05 25.10
CA LYS A 46 -31.26 1.78 24.11
C LYS A 46 -31.09 3.32 24.11
N HIS A 47 -30.74 3.91 25.26
CA HIS A 47 -30.53 5.35 25.40
C HIS A 47 -29.07 5.69 25.78
N SER A 48 -28.15 4.76 25.52
CA SER A 48 -26.71 4.94 25.74
C SER A 48 -26.03 5.41 24.44
N PRO A 49 -24.91 6.15 24.53
CA PRO A 49 -24.03 6.37 23.38
C PRO A 49 -23.56 5.07 22.68
N LEU A 50 -23.67 3.92 23.36
CA LEU A 50 -23.31 2.61 22.82
C LEU A 50 -24.44 1.94 22.01
N GLU A 51 -25.64 2.54 21.95
CA GLU A 51 -26.81 1.96 21.26
C GLU A 51 -26.49 1.61 19.79
N VAL A 52 -25.81 2.50 19.07
CA VAL A 52 -25.49 2.31 17.65
C VAL A 52 -24.68 1.03 17.42
N TYR A 53 -23.76 0.69 18.31
CA TYR A 53 -22.95 -0.53 18.23
C TYR A 53 -23.77 -1.79 18.47
N ILE A 54 -24.75 -1.74 19.36
CA ILE A 54 -25.61 -2.89 19.64
C ILE A 54 -26.62 -3.09 18.52
N SER A 55 -27.22 -2.01 18.04
CA SER A 55 -28.09 -2.03 16.85
C SER A 55 -27.35 -2.56 15.62
N TYR A 56 -26.07 -2.19 15.46
CA TYR A 56 -25.19 -2.78 14.46
C TYR A 56 -25.05 -4.30 14.60
N TYR A 57 -24.78 -4.80 15.81
CA TYR A 57 -24.67 -6.24 16.07
C TYR A 57 -25.96 -6.98 15.74
N GLN A 58 -27.10 -6.45 16.19
CA GLN A 58 -28.41 -7.05 15.93
C GLN A 58 -28.68 -7.11 14.43
N LEU A 59 -28.53 -5.99 13.72
CA LEU A 59 -28.78 -5.93 12.28
C LEU A 59 -27.82 -6.83 11.51
N ARG A 60 -26.55 -6.88 11.89
CA ARG A 60 -25.54 -7.72 11.23
C ARG A 60 -25.87 -9.21 11.32
N MET A 61 -26.48 -9.69 12.41
CA MET A 61 -26.88 -11.10 12.54
C MET A 61 -27.97 -11.51 11.55
N VAL A 62 -28.80 -10.56 11.12
CA VAL A 62 -29.96 -10.81 10.25
C VAL A 62 -29.88 -10.05 8.92
N LEU A 63 -28.71 -9.52 8.57
CA LEU A 63 -28.52 -8.60 7.44
C LEU A 63 -29.03 -9.19 6.12
N ALA A 64 -28.75 -10.48 5.88
CA ALA A 64 -29.13 -11.17 4.65
C ALA A 64 -30.63 -11.32 4.44
N SER A 65 -31.42 -11.31 5.52
CA SER A 65 -32.88 -11.47 5.51
C SER A 65 -33.63 -10.18 5.88
N SER A 66 -32.91 -9.09 6.14
CA SER A 66 -33.51 -7.82 6.57
C SER A 66 -34.10 -7.06 5.40
N ASP A 67 -35.25 -6.42 5.62
CA ASP A 67 -35.84 -5.51 4.65
C ASP A 67 -34.97 -4.26 4.45
N ALA A 68 -34.93 -3.77 3.21
CA ALA A 68 -34.11 -2.60 2.84
C ALA A 68 -34.50 -1.34 3.64
N GLY A 69 -35.76 -1.18 4.03
CA GLY A 69 -36.24 -0.09 4.86
C GLY A 69 -35.63 -0.12 6.26
N VAL A 70 -35.49 -1.29 6.87
CA VAL A 70 -34.85 -1.45 8.19
C VAL A 70 -33.38 -1.04 8.13
N ILE A 71 -32.67 -1.48 7.09
CA ILE A 71 -31.26 -1.15 6.90
C ILE A 71 -31.09 0.35 6.63
N ARG A 72 -31.91 0.94 5.75
CA ARG A 72 -31.90 2.39 5.47
C ARG A 72 -32.20 3.23 6.71
N ALA A 73 -33.13 2.80 7.56
CA ALA A 73 -33.41 3.48 8.82
C ALA A 73 -32.20 3.44 9.77
N TYR A 74 -31.47 2.33 9.82
CA TYR A 74 -30.20 2.27 10.54
C TYR A 74 -29.15 3.22 9.94
N LEU A 75 -29.03 3.27 8.60
CA LEU A 75 -28.05 4.10 7.90
C LEU A 75 -28.34 5.61 7.93
N ALA A 76 -29.54 6.03 8.33
CA ALA A 76 -29.97 7.43 8.40
C ALA A 76 -29.50 8.15 9.68
N ARG A 77 -28.27 7.86 10.14
CA ARG A 77 -27.63 8.41 11.36
C ARG A 77 -26.21 8.93 11.07
N PRO A 78 -26.04 9.99 10.25
CA PRO A 78 -24.72 10.42 9.80
C PRO A 78 -23.75 10.76 10.94
N GLU A 79 -24.26 11.21 12.09
CA GLU A 79 -23.51 11.48 13.33
C GLU A 79 -22.80 10.26 13.92
N ASP A 80 -23.28 9.05 13.61
CA ASP A 80 -22.71 7.79 14.08
C ASP A 80 -21.66 7.20 13.10
N THR A 81 -21.20 8.01 12.14
CA THR A 81 -20.04 7.68 11.30
C THR A 81 -18.79 7.61 12.18
N PRO A 82 -17.98 6.52 12.13
CA PRO A 82 -17.75 5.63 11.00
C PRO A 82 -18.58 4.33 10.95
N LEU A 83 -19.39 4.02 11.97
CA LEU A 83 -20.08 2.72 12.04
C LEU A 83 -21.17 2.57 10.97
N ILE A 84 -21.85 3.67 10.63
CA ILE A 84 -22.83 3.69 9.54
C ILE A 84 -22.19 3.34 8.21
N ASP A 85 -21.03 3.92 7.91
CA ASP A 85 -20.33 3.66 6.66
C ASP A 85 -19.89 2.20 6.55
N LYS A 86 -19.43 1.61 7.67
CA LYS A 86 -19.13 0.18 7.76
C LYS A 86 -20.34 -0.70 7.44
N MET A 87 -21.51 -0.43 8.01
CA MET A 87 -22.74 -1.18 7.71
C MET A 87 -23.16 -1.01 6.25
N ARG A 88 -23.04 0.20 5.70
CA ARG A 88 -23.32 0.46 4.28
C ARG A 88 -22.43 -0.40 3.39
N ALA A 89 -21.13 -0.44 3.66
CA ALA A 89 -20.18 -1.27 2.92
C ALA A 89 -20.55 -2.78 2.99
N GLU A 90 -20.94 -3.28 4.17
CA GLU A 90 -21.36 -4.67 4.35
C GLU A 90 -22.65 -4.99 3.60
N TRP A 91 -23.63 -4.09 3.62
CA TRP A 91 -24.87 -4.25 2.86
C TRP A 91 -24.63 -4.18 1.35
N LEU A 92 -23.82 -3.22 0.87
CA LEU A 92 -23.44 -3.12 -0.54
C LEU A 92 -22.76 -4.39 -1.05
N ARG A 93 -21.88 -5.03 -0.27
CA ARG A 93 -21.27 -6.32 -0.66
C ARG A 93 -22.31 -7.42 -0.84
N LEU A 94 -23.32 -7.48 0.04
CA LEU A 94 -24.43 -8.41 -0.10
C LEU A 94 -25.24 -8.13 -1.37
N LEU A 95 -25.64 -6.86 -1.58
CA LEU A 95 -26.40 -6.42 -2.75
C LEU A 95 -25.66 -6.72 -4.06
N GLY A 96 -24.36 -6.44 -4.10
CA GLY A 96 -23.51 -6.72 -5.26
C GLY A 96 -23.40 -8.21 -5.57
N LYS A 97 -23.20 -9.06 -4.54
CA LYS A 97 -23.20 -10.52 -4.69
C LYS A 97 -24.54 -11.06 -5.22
N GLN A 98 -25.65 -10.48 -4.78
CA GLN A 98 -27.00 -10.84 -5.21
C GLN A 98 -27.45 -10.11 -6.49
N GLN A 99 -26.59 -9.26 -7.07
CA GLN A 99 -26.87 -8.47 -8.27
C GLN A 99 -28.13 -7.58 -8.14
N GLN A 100 -28.43 -7.11 -6.93
CA GLN A 100 -29.54 -6.19 -6.67
C GLN A 100 -29.16 -4.74 -7.03
N TRP A 101 -28.96 -4.50 -8.32
CA TRP A 101 -28.33 -3.29 -8.84
C TRP A 101 -29.09 -2.00 -8.53
N ASP A 102 -30.42 -2.01 -8.57
CA ASP A 102 -31.19 -0.79 -8.31
C ASP A 102 -31.01 -0.30 -6.87
N LEU A 103 -30.96 -1.22 -5.90
CA LEU A 103 -30.65 -0.89 -4.50
C LEU A 103 -29.17 -0.52 -4.34
N PHE A 104 -28.27 -1.30 -4.94
CA PHE A 104 -26.83 -1.04 -4.89
C PHE A 104 -26.49 0.37 -5.38
N ASP A 105 -26.96 0.74 -6.57
CA ASP A 105 -26.70 2.03 -7.20
C ASP A 105 -27.30 3.20 -6.40
N SER A 106 -28.37 2.95 -5.64
CA SER A 106 -28.98 3.98 -4.77
C SER A 106 -28.17 4.28 -3.50
N GLU A 107 -27.38 3.32 -3.01
CA GLU A 107 -26.64 3.44 -1.75
C GLU A 107 -25.13 3.62 -1.96
N TYR A 108 -24.56 3.11 -3.06
CA TYR A 108 -23.13 3.19 -3.35
C TYR A 108 -22.59 4.62 -3.37
N PRO A 109 -23.25 5.63 -3.98
CA PRO A 109 -22.77 7.02 -3.96
C PRO A 109 -22.72 7.65 -2.56
N ARG A 110 -23.32 7.01 -1.54
CA ARG A 110 -23.30 7.48 -0.15
C ARG A 110 -22.20 6.83 0.69
N LEU A 111 -21.45 5.89 0.12
CA LEU A 111 -20.31 5.26 0.77
C LEU A 111 -19.15 6.26 0.85
N LEU A 112 -18.55 6.38 2.03
CA LEU A 112 -17.42 7.28 2.28
C LEU A 112 -16.09 6.56 2.11
N SER A 113 -16.01 5.29 2.55
CA SER A 113 -14.81 4.48 2.39
C SER A 113 -14.63 3.99 0.96
N GLU A 114 -13.44 4.16 0.39
CA GLU A 114 -13.07 3.49 -0.85
C GLU A 114 -12.84 1.99 -0.60
N ASP A 115 -13.45 1.14 -1.43
CA ASP A 115 -13.29 -0.31 -1.35
C ASP A 115 -13.29 -0.92 -2.76
N ALA A 116 -12.22 -1.64 -3.10
CA ALA A 116 -12.03 -2.19 -4.44
C ALA A 116 -13.10 -3.23 -4.83
N GLU A 117 -13.63 -4.00 -3.88
CA GLU A 117 -14.67 -5.00 -4.15
C GLU A 117 -15.96 -4.29 -4.57
N LEU A 118 -16.33 -3.23 -3.83
CA LEU A 118 -17.50 -2.41 -4.10
C LEU A 118 -17.36 -1.58 -5.37
N THR A 119 -16.18 -1.02 -5.64
CA THR A 119 -15.88 -0.36 -6.92
C THR A 119 -16.13 -1.30 -8.09
N CYS A 120 -15.66 -2.55 -8.01
CA CYS A 120 -15.89 -3.52 -9.07
C CYS A 120 -17.36 -3.93 -9.20
N TYR A 121 -18.13 -4.03 -8.10
CA TYR A 121 -19.59 -4.22 -8.19
C TYR A 121 -20.31 -3.03 -8.83
N ALA A 122 -19.90 -1.79 -8.52
CA ALA A 122 -20.44 -0.60 -9.18
C ALA A 122 -20.16 -0.60 -10.69
N LEU A 123 -18.96 -1.02 -11.09
CA LEU A 123 -18.61 -1.19 -12.50
C LEU A 123 -19.44 -2.31 -13.16
N GLN A 124 -19.68 -3.43 -12.48
CA GLN A 124 -20.55 -4.50 -13.00
C GLN A 124 -21.99 -4.01 -13.23
N SER A 125 -22.53 -3.21 -12.31
CA SER A 125 -23.86 -2.61 -12.49
C SER A 125 -23.90 -1.71 -13.73
N ARG A 126 -22.94 -0.79 -13.84
CA ARG A 126 -22.82 0.17 -14.97
C ARG A 126 -22.58 -0.53 -16.31
N PHE A 127 -21.84 -1.64 -16.31
CA PHE A 127 -21.50 -2.40 -17.52
C PHE A 127 -22.75 -2.78 -18.33
N ARG A 128 -23.87 -3.07 -17.67
CA ARG A 128 -25.17 -3.41 -18.30
C ARG A 128 -25.71 -2.35 -19.26
N LYS A 129 -25.30 -1.09 -19.11
CA LYS A 129 -25.76 0.06 -19.90
C LYS A 129 -24.62 0.76 -20.64
N GLN A 130 -23.38 0.60 -20.20
CA GLN A 130 -22.22 1.40 -20.64
C GLN A 130 -20.98 0.51 -20.91
N GLU A 131 -21.18 -0.64 -21.56
CA GLU A 131 -20.16 -1.68 -21.77
C GLU A 131 -18.78 -1.12 -22.16
N VAL A 132 -18.67 -0.44 -23.30
CA VAL A 132 -17.36 0.04 -23.80
C VAL A 132 -16.70 1.03 -22.84
N ALA A 133 -17.45 1.97 -22.28
CA ALA A 133 -16.91 2.98 -21.36
C ALA A 133 -16.41 2.32 -20.07
N VAL A 134 -17.16 1.34 -19.54
CA VAL A 134 -16.77 0.62 -18.32
C VAL A 134 -15.53 -0.24 -18.56
N LEU A 135 -15.40 -0.92 -19.70
CA LEU A 135 -14.21 -1.73 -19.95
C LEU A 135 -12.93 -0.89 -20.07
N GLN A 136 -13.01 0.34 -20.56
CA GLN A 136 -11.89 1.29 -20.54
C GLN A 136 -11.51 1.69 -19.10
N GLU A 137 -12.50 1.93 -18.25
CA GLU A 137 -12.29 2.22 -16.82
C GLU A 137 -11.69 1.02 -16.07
N VAL A 138 -12.17 -0.19 -16.36
CA VAL A 138 -11.65 -1.45 -15.81
C VAL A 138 -10.17 -1.65 -16.18
N ARG A 139 -9.75 -1.28 -17.40
CA ARG A 139 -8.34 -1.35 -17.79
C ARG A 139 -7.44 -0.49 -16.88
N ALA A 140 -7.92 0.65 -16.39
CA ALA A 140 -7.13 1.47 -15.46
C ALA A 140 -6.86 0.75 -14.12
N LEU A 141 -7.81 -0.08 -13.66
CA LEU A 141 -7.65 -0.90 -12.44
C LEU A 141 -6.73 -2.11 -12.63
N TRP A 142 -6.44 -2.49 -13.88
CA TRP A 142 -5.66 -3.70 -14.20
C TRP A 142 -4.21 -3.64 -13.67
N PHE A 143 -3.59 -2.46 -13.70
CA PHE A 143 -2.16 -2.28 -13.39
C PHE A 143 -1.89 -2.22 -11.88
N ASN A 144 -2.30 -3.27 -11.17
CA ASN A 144 -2.11 -3.43 -9.73
C ASN A 144 -1.17 -4.63 -9.43
N PRO A 145 -0.12 -4.46 -8.61
CA PRO A 145 0.77 -5.56 -8.21
C PRO A 145 0.09 -6.57 -7.26
N LYS A 146 -1.07 -6.22 -6.69
CA LYS A 146 -1.86 -7.08 -5.81
C LYS A 146 -3.00 -7.74 -6.58
N ALA A 147 -3.42 -8.90 -6.10
CA ALA A 147 -4.67 -9.51 -6.54
C ALA A 147 -5.82 -8.58 -6.13
N LEU A 148 -6.71 -8.31 -7.08
CA LEU A 148 -7.94 -7.58 -6.81
C LEU A 148 -9.03 -8.55 -6.35
N PRO A 149 -10.10 -8.06 -5.69
CA PRO A 149 -11.21 -8.92 -5.28
C PRO A 149 -11.83 -9.65 -6.46
N GLY A 150 -12.36 -10.85 -6.22
CA GLY A 150 -12.99 -11.67 -7.28
C GLY A 150 -14.21 -11.01 -7.93
N SER A 151 -14.79 -9.96 -7.32
CA SER A 151 -15.80 -9.12 -7.97
C SER A 151 -15.25 -8.36 -9.18
N CYS A 152 -13.95 -8.26 -9.40
CA CYS A 152 -13.38 -7.64 -10.59
C CYS A 152 -13.17 -8.62 -11.75
N ASP A 153 -13.19 -9.94 -11.49
CA ASP A 153 -12.70 -10.95 -12.43
C ASP A 153 -13.54 -11.01 -13.71
N SER A 154 -14.88 -10.97 -13.60
CA SER A 154 -15.76 -11.03 -14.78
C SER A 154 -15.52 -9.87 -15.75
N LEU A 155 -15.34 -8.66 -15.23
CA LEU A 155 -15.04 -7.47 -16.04
C LEU A 155 -13.66 -7.56 -16.67
N PHE A 156 -12.66 -8.11 -15.97
CA PHE A 156 -11.34 -8.35 -16.54
C PHE A 156 -11.38 -9.39 -17.65
N GLU A 157 -12.07 -10.51 -17.46
CA GLU A 157 -12.24 -11.52 -18.51
C GLU A 157 -12.92 -10.95 -19.74
N THR A 158 -13.98 -10.15 -19.56
CA THR A 158 -14.64 -9.45 -20.66
C THR A 158 -13.72 -8.44 -21.35
N ALA A 159 -12.95 -7.66 -20.60
CA ALA A 159 -12.00 -6.70 -21.17
C ALA A 159 -10.86 -7.39 -21.94
N ILE A 160 -10.39 -8.56 -21.49
CA ILE A 160 -9.42 -9.39 -22.20
C ILE A 160 -10.05 -9.97 -23.48
N GLY A 161 -11.25 -10.54 -23.39
CA GLY A 161 -11.96 -11.13 -24.53
C GLY A 161 -12.27 -10.12 -25.64
N ASN A 162 -12.54 -8.86 -25.26
CA ASN A 162 -12.76 -7.74 -26.19
C ASN A 162 -11.45 -7.06 -26.66
N GLY A 163 -10.28 -7.55 -26.24
CA GLY A 163 -8.98 -7.01 -26.63
C GLY A 163 -8.64 -5.63 -26.04
N ILE A 164 -9.45 -5.11 -25.11
CA ILE A 164 -9.17 -3.87 -24.39
C ILE A 164 -7.99 -4.06 -23.44
N ILE A 165 -7.94 -5.21 -22.75
CA ILE A 165 -6.75 -5.66 -22.05
C ILE A 165 -5.98 -6.56 -23.00
N SER A 166 -4.86 -6.02 -23.49
CA SER A 166 -4.01 -6.68 -24.48
C SER A 166 -3.04 -7.69 -23.85
N GLN A 167 -2.41 -8.52 -24.68
CA GLN A 167 -1.28 -9.37 -24.26
C GLN A 167 -0.11 -8.55 -23.66
N GLN A 168 0.06 -7.29 -24.09
CA GLN A 168 1.04 -6.39 -23.49
C GLN A 168 0.63 -5.96 -22.08
N ASP A 169 -0.66 -5.70 -21.84
CA ASP A 169 -1.16 -5.35 -20.51
C ASP A 169 -1.07 -6.53 -19.54
N ILE A 170 -1.36 -7.76 -20.00
CA ILE A 170 -1.16 -8.99 -19.22
C ILE A 170 0.32 -9.16 -18.84
N TRP A 171 1.21 -8.94 -19.81
CA TRP A 171 2.65 -8.98 -19.58
C TRP A 171 3.12 -7.96 -18.54
N GLN A 172 2.63 -6.73 -18.62
CA GLN A 172 2.96 -5.67 -17.65
C GLN A 172 2.47 -6.04 -16.25
N ARG A 173 1.25 -6.56 -16.10
CA ARG A 173 0.73 -7.01 -14.80
C ARG A 173 1.50 -8.21 -14.24
N LEU A 174 1.93 -9.14 -15.11
CA LEU A 174 2.80 -10.25 -14.70
C LEU A 174 4.09 -9.70 -14.08
N ARG A 175 4.76 -8.77 -14.75
CA ARG A 175 6.02 -8.18 -14.25
C ARG A 175 5.83 -7.51 -12.89
N LEU A 176 4.76 -6.74 -12.71
CA LEU A 176 4.41 -6.12 -11.42
C LEU A 176 4.19 -7.19 -10.32
N ALA A 177 3.51 -8.29 -10.65
CA ALA A 177 3.28 -9.38 -9.72
C ALA A 177 4.59 -10.08 -9.31
N LEU A 178 5.50 -10.31 -10.27
CA LEU A 178 6.80 -10.93 -10.02
C LEU A 178 7.72 -10.04 -9.17
N GLU A 179 7.79 -8.75 -9.46
CA GLU A 179 8.54 -7.77 -8.66
C GLU A 179 8.06 -7.74 -7.20
N GLY A 180 6.75 -7.85 -6.98
CA GLY A 180 6.16 -7.97 -5.64
C GLY A 180 6.24 -9.38 -5.02
N GLY A 181 6.80 -10.37 -5.72
CA GLY A 181 6.86 -11.76 -5.25
C GLY A 181 5.51 -12.50 -5.20
N ASN A 182 4.47 -11.96 -5.84
CA ASN A 182 3.10 -12.46 -5.79
C ASN A 182 2.86 -13.55 -6.86
N LEU A 183 3.32 -14.77 -6.60
CA LEU A 183 3.13 -15.88 -7.54
C LEU A 183 1.69 -16.34 -7.68
N SER A 184 0.85 -16.15 -6.66
CA SER A 184 -0.59 -16.43 -6.77
C SER A 184 -1.25 -15.62 -7.88
N LEU A 185 -0.80 -14.38 -8.10
CA LEU A 185 -1.25 -13.55 -9.22
C LEU A 185 -0.46 -13.86 -10.51
N ALA A 186 0.85 -14.08 -10.41
CA ALA A 186 1.70 -14.27 -11.59
C ALA A 186 1.36 -15.54 -12.39
N ARG A 187 1.03 -16.66 -11.72
CA ARG A 187 0.76 -17.94 -12.38
C ARG A 187 -0.39 -17.90 -13.39
N PRO A 188 -1.62 -17.46 -13.03
CA PRO A 188 -2.72 -17.40 -14.01
C PRO A 188 -2.48 -16.37 -15.13
N LEU A 189 -1.65 -15.34 -14.90
CA LEU A 189 -1.24 -14.41 -15.95
C LEU A 189 -0.24 -15.07 -16.92
N ALA A 190 0.69 -15.87 -16.42
CA ALA A 190 1.66 -16.61 -17.23
C ALA A 190 0.99 -17.59 -18.20
N GLU A 191 -0.07 -18.27 -17.76
CA GLU A 191 -0.86 -19.21 -18.58
C GLU A 191 -1.53 -18.53 -19.79
N ARG A 192 -1.72 -17.21 -19.75
CA ARG A 192 -2.35 -16.43 -20.84
C ARG A 192 -1.35 -15.88 -21.84
N LEU A 193 -0.06 -15.95 -21.56
CA LEU A 193 0.99 -15.38 -22.40
C LEU A 193 1.53 -16.43 -23.37
N THR A 194 1.70 -16.02 -24.63
CA THR A 194 2.17 -16.91 -25.70
C THR A 194 3.33 -16.29 -26.49
N GLY A 195 3.89 -17.06 -27.43
CA GLY A 195 4.99 -16.63 -28.29
C GLY A 195 6.23 -16.24 -27.50
N ASN A 196 6.84 -15.11 -27.86
CA ASN A 196 8.09 -14.65 -27.22
C ASN A 196 7.91 -14.28 -25.73
N ARG A 197 6.67 -14.02 -25.27
CA ARG A 197 6.36 -13.73 -23.86
C ARG A 197 5.84 -14.94 -23.09
N ALA A 198 5.87 -16.14 -23.68
CA ALA A 198 5.43 -17.35 -23.01
C ALA A 198 6.24 -17.59 -21.72
N VAL A 199 5.55 -17.69 -20.59
CA VAL A 199 6.15 -17.93 -19.28
C VAL A 199 5.65 -19.25 -18.75
N SER A 200 6.57 -20.13 -18.36
CA SER A 200 6.22 -21.42 -17.74
C SER A 200 5.87 -21.21 -16.25
N PRO A 201 4.66 -21.59 -15.80
CA PRO A 201 4.32 -21.55 -14.36
C PRO A 201 5.23 -22.43 -13.51
N ASP A 202 5.70 -23.58 -14.03
CA ASP A 202 6.66 -24.45 -13.35
C ASP A 202 8.05 -23.78 -13.22
N ALA A 203 8.46 -23.01 -14.23
CA ALA A 203 9.70 -22.23 -14.14
C ALA A 203 9.63 -21.16 -13.03
N LEU A 204 8.46 -20.53 -12.82
CA LEU A 204 8.25 -19.60 -11.71
C LEU A 204 8.41 -20.28 -10.35
N GLU A 205 7.84 -21.48 -10.17
CA GLU A 205 7.97 -22.22 -8.91
C GLU A 205 9.42 -22.68 -8.67
N LYS A 206 10.12 -23.14 -9.72
CA LYS A 206 11.55 -23.51 -9.63
C LYS A 206 12.41 -22.30 -9.26
N ALA A 207 12.22 -21.16 -9.92
CA ALA A 207 12.90 -19.91 -9.62
C ALA A 207 12.62 -19.41 -8.20
N LYS A 208 11.41 -19.67 -7.67
CA LYS A 208 11.06 -19.33 -6.29
C LYS A 208 11.79 -20.19 -5.27
N ALA A 209 11.77 -21.51 -5.50
CA ALA A 209 12.26 -22.52 -4.59
C ALA A 209 13.79 -22.47 -4.47
N ASP A 210 14.49 -22.40 -5.60
CA ASP A 210 15.94 -22.35 -5.66
C ASP A 210 16.37 -21.45 -6.84
N PRO A 211 16.50 -20.12 -6.62
CA PRO A 211 16.82 -19.18 -7.68
C PRO A 211 18.20 -19.43 -8.29
N GLY A 212 19.19 -19.83 -7.48
CA GLY A 212 20.54 -20.14 -7.96
C GLY A 212 20.52 -21.32 -8.92
N ARG A 213 20.00 -22.46 -8.47
CA ARG A 213 19.90 -23.68 -9.30
C ARG A 213 19.04 -23.47 -10.53
N TYR A 214 18.00 -22.65 -10.45
CA TYR A 214 17.20 -22.29 -11.62
C TYR A 214 18.04 -21.59 -12.68
N LEU A 215 18.82 -20.57 -12.29
CA LEU A 215 19.70 -19.80 -13.19
C LEU A 215 20.79 -20.69 -13.81
N ASP A 216 21.37 -21.62 -13.02
CA ASP A 216 22.42 -22.55 -13.49
C ASP A 216 21.97 -23.48 -14.61
N ARG A 217 20.66 -23.74 -14.70
CA ARG A 217 20.08 -24.68 -15.66
C ARG A 217 19.59 -24.00 -16.94
N GLN A 218 19.66 -22.68 -17.02
CA GLN A 218 19.16 -21.95 -18.19
C GLN A 218 20.16 -21.99 -19.35
N VAL A 219 19.61 -21.92 -20.57
CA VAL A 219 20.38 -21.76 -21.80
C VAL A 219 20.03 -20.39 -22.38
N TRP A 220 21.00 -19.47 -22.39
CA TRP A 220 20.74 -18.05 -22.61
C TRP A 220 20.73 -17.60 -24.07
N ASN A 221 21.46 -18.29 -24.95
CA ASN A 221 21.64 -17.90 -26.36
C ASN A 221 20.33 -17.83 -27.17
N GLN A 222 19.25 -18.42 -26.67
CA GLN A 222 17.92 -18.44 -27.30
C GLN A 222 16.80 -18.14 -26.29
N ALA A 223 17.13 -17.47 -25.18
CA ALA A 223 16.13 -17.16 -24.16
C ALA A 223 15.08 -16.19 -24.73
N ASN A 224 13.82 -16.60 -24.69
CA ASN A 224 12.70 -15.73 -25.03
C ASN A 224 12.46 -14.69 -23.92
N THR A 225 11.65 -13.67 -24.21
CA THR A 225 11.35 -12.60 -23.24
C THR A 225 10.70 -13.14 -21.96
N GLY A 226 9.87 -14.19 -22.05
CA GLY A 226 9.29 -14.85 -20.88
C GLY A 226 10.33 -15.50 -19.97
N GLN A 227 11.30 -16.23 -20.54
CA GLN A 227 12.41 -16.85 -19.81
C GLN A 227 13.28 -15.78 -19.13
N LEU A 228 13.56 -14.67 -19.81
CA LEU A 228 14.29 -13.55 -19.20
C LEU A 228 13.53 -12.94 -18.02
N ALA A 229 12.20 -12.85 -18.06
CA ALA A 229 11.43 -12.37 -16.91
C ALA A 229 11.46 -13.33 -15.71
N VAL A 230 11.40 -14.65 -15.95
CA VAL A 230 11.56 -15.63 -14.85
C VAL A 230 12.98 -15.58 -14.28
N ALA A 231 13.99 -15.41 -15.13
CA ALA A 231 15.37 -15.21 -14.70
C ALA A 231 15.54 -13.92 -13.88
N MET A 232 14.95 -12.80 -14.31
CA MET A 232 14.95 -11.56 -13.54
C MET A 232 14.29 -11.77 -12.17
N PHE A 233 13.14 -12.44 -12.11
CA PHE A 233 12.50 -12.81 -10.85
C PHE A 233 13.41 -13.65 -9.95
N ALA A 234 14.10 -14.65 -10.50
CA ALA A 234 15.07 -15.47 -9.76
C ALA A 234 16.24 -14.62 -9.23
N LEU A 235 16.81 -13.75 -10.07
CA LEU A 235 17.90 -12.85 -9.72
C LEU A 235 17.50 -11.87 -8.61
N GLN A 236 16.31 -11.28 -8.67
CA GLN A 236 15.79 -10.38 -7.64
C GLN A 236 15.64 -11.09 -6.29
N ARG A 237 15.15 -12.33 -6.30
CA ARG A 237 15.08 -13.17 -5.10
C ARG A 237 16.46 -13.51 -4.56
N LEU A 238 17.38 -13.87 -5.44
CA LEU A 238 18.75 -14.15 -5.08
C LEU A 238 19.42 -12.92 -4.48
N ALA A 239 19.17 -11.70 -5.00
CA ALA A 239 19.69 -10.46 -4.45
C ALA A 239 19.19 -10.21 -3.02
N ASN A 240 17.90 -10.45 -2.75
CA ASN A 240 17.36 -10.36 -1.40
C ASN A 240 17.96 -11.43 -0.46
N GLN A 241 18.25 -12.64 -0.95
CA GLN A 241 18.82 -13.72 -0.14
C GLN A 241 20.32 -13.56 0.11
N ALA A 242 21.10 -13.35 -0.95
CA ALA A 242 22.55 -13.19 -0.94
C ALA A 242 23.01 -12.27 -2.10
N PRO A 243 23.16 -10.95 -1.84
CA PRO A 243 23.58 -9.97 -2.84
C PRO A 243 24.87 -10.34 -3.57
N ASP A 244 25.86 -10.90 -2.88
CA ASP A 244 27.14 -11.31 -3.45
C ASP A 244 26.98 -12.36 -4.55
N PHE A 245 26.24 -13.43 -4.25
CA PHE A 245 25.96 -14.48 -5.22
C PHE A 245 25.10 -13.96 -6.38
N ALA A 246 24.15 -13.05 -6.10
CA ALA A 246 23.37 -12.39 -7.13
C ALA A 246 24.23 -11.54 -8.07
N ALA A 247 25.16 -10.76 -7.52
CA ALA A 247 26.09 -9.93 -8.28
C ALA A 247 27.01 -10.78 -9.19
N GLN A 248 27.54 -11.89 -8.65
CA GLN A 248 28.34 -12.84 -9.42
C GLN A 248 27.53 -13.42 -10.58
N ARG A 249 26.34 -13.98 -10.29
CA ARG A 249 25.48 -14.58 -11.32
C ARG A 249 25.06 -13.56 -12.36
N TRP A 250 24.76 -12.34 -11.93
CA TRP A 250 24.41 -11.23 -12.81
C TRP A 250 25.55 -10.87 -13.77
N GLY A 251 26.79 -10.84 -13.30
CA GLY A 251 27.96 -10.60 -14.15
C GLY A 251 28.11 -11.62 -15.29
N GLU A 252 27.63 -12.85 -15.10
CA GLU A 252 27.67 -13.90 -16.12
C GLU A 252 26.53 -13.79 -17.15
N VAL A 253 25.34 -13.32 -16.73
CA VAL A 253 24.12 -13.38 -17.56
C VAL A 253 23.63 -12.04 -18.07
N SER A 254 24.12 -10.91 -17.54
CA SER A 254 23.60 -9.56 -17.83
C SER A 254 23.60 -9.22 -19.32
N GLY A 255 24.57 -9.72 -20.08
CA GLY A 255 24.68 -9.50 -21.53
C GLY A 255 23.49 -10.05 -22.34
N HIS A 256 22.68 -10.94 -21.77
CA HIS A 256 21.47 -11.46 -22.40
C HIS A 256 20.23 -10.60 -22.13
N PHE A 257 20.33 -9.60 -21.25
CA PHE A 257 19.25 -8.70 -20.89
C PHE A 257 19.35 -7.37 -21.66
N PRO A 258 18.23 -6.76 -22.05
CA PRO A 258 18.21 -5.39 -22.55
C PRO A 258 18.85 -4.40 -21.56
N MET A 259 19.48 -3.33 -22.06
CA MET A 259 20.14 -2.33 -21.21
C MET A 259 19.25 -1.78 -20.09
N SER A 260 17.96 -1.56 -20.37
CA SER A 260 17.00 -1.09 -19.37
C SER A 260 16.79 -2.08 -18.21
N GLU A 261 16.74 -3.39 -18.51
CA GLU A 261 16.67 -4.45 -17.49
C GLU A 261 17.97 -4.54 -16.71
N GLN A 262 19.10 -4.26 -17.36
CA GLN A 262 20.38 -4.27 -16.68
C GLN A 262 20.49 -3.16 -15.63
N GLN A 263 20.15 -1.94 -16.04
CA GLN A 263 20.08 -0.78 -15.18
C GLN A 263 19.10 -1.01 -14.02
N TYR A 264 17.91 -1.53 -14.33
CA TYR A 264 16.89 -1.86 -13.33
C TYR A 264 17.41 -2.88 -12.29
N PHE A 265 18.05 -3.96 -12.73
CA PHE A 265 18.57 -4.97 -11.80
C PHE A 265 19.69 -4.42 -10.91
N TRP A 266 20.59 -3.58 -11.44
CA TRP A 266 21.61 -2.92 -10.62
C TRP A 266 20.99 -2.05 -9.52
N GLY A 267 19.90 -1.34 -9.82
CA GLY A 267 19.13 -0.58 -8.83
C GLY A 267 18.52 -1.49 -7.76
N TRP A 268 17.97 -2.64 -8.16
CA TRP A 268 17.45 -3.65 -7.23
C TRP A 268 18.53 -4.26 -6.35
N LEU A 269 19.66 -4.65 -6.95
CA LEU A 269 20.79 -5.23 -6.23
C LEU A 269 21.38 -4.23 -5.24
N GLY A 270 21.61 -2.98 -5.65
CA GLY A 270 22.05 -1.90 -4.77
C GLY A 270 21.09 -1.68 -3.60
N TYR A 271 19.78 -1.77 -3.84
CA TYR A 271 18.76 -1.68 -2.80
C TYR A 271 18.82 -2.81 -1.77
N GLU A 272 18.87 -4.06 -2.21
CA GLU A 272 18.96 -5.21 -1.29
C GLU A 272 20.28 -5.22 -0.51
N ALA A 273 21.38 -4.82 -1.16
CA ALA A 273 22.68 -4.65 -0.54
C ALA A 273 22.69 -3.54 0.52
N ALA A 274 22.11 -2.38 0.22
CA ALA A 274 22.03 -1.25 1.14
C ALA A 274 21.26 -1.62 2.40
N ARG A 275 20.15 -2.37 2.25
CA ARG A 275 19.36 -2.90 3.38
C ARG A 275 20.14 -3.83 4.29
N LYS A 276 21.16 -4.50 3.74
CA LYS A 276 22.10 -5.36 4.48
C LYS A 276 23.39 -4.64 4.89
N HIS A 277 23.44 -3.33 4.73
CA HIS A 277 24.59 -2.49 5.08
C HIS A 277 25.89 -2.83 4.33
N ASP A 278 25.77 -3.41 3.13
CA ASP A 278 26.91 -3.70 2.27
C ASP A 278 27.52 -2.40 1.73
N ALA A 279 28.83 -2.21 1.94
CA ALA A 279 29.55 -1.02 1.48
C ALA A 279 29.56 -0.90 -0.06
N ARG A 280 29.41 -2.01 -0.78
CA ARG A 280 29.34 -2.05 -2.25
C ARG A 280 28.01 -1.51 -2.79
N ALA A 281 26.98 -1.34 -1.97
CA ALA A 281 25.66 -0.90 -2.44
C ALA A 281 25.70 0.38 -3.28
N VAL A 282 26.55 1.34 -2.93
CA VAL A 282 26.74 2.59 -3.68
C VAL A 282 27.24 2.33 -5.10
N GLN A 283 28.18 1.40 -5.28
CA GLN A 283 28.72 1.06 -6.60
C GLN A 283 27.65 0.41 -7.49
N TRP A 284 26.77 -0.40 -6.90
CA TRP A 284 25.66 -1.04 -7.62
C TRP A 284 24.56 -0.03 -7.98
N PHE A 285 24.27 0.93 -7.10
CA PHE A 285 23.39 2.05 -7.47
C PHE A 285 23.98 2.92 -8.59
N ARG A 286 25.29 3.14 -8.63
CA ARG A 286 25.94 3.84 -9.76
C ARG A 286 25.83 3.06 -11.06
N ALA A 287 26.01 1.73 -11.00
CA ALA A 287 25.84 0.86 -12.17
C ALA A 287 24.40 0.85 -12.69
N ALA A 288 23.41 1.22 -11.87
CA ALA A 288 22.03 1.40 -12.31
C ALA A 288 21.86 2.60 -13.26
N GLY A 289 22.81 3.55 -13.28
CA GLY A 289 22.74 4.74 -14.14
C GLY A 289 21.43 5.50 -13.94
N ASP A 290 20.69 5.68 -15.05
CA ASP A 290 19.43 6.42 -15.10
C ASP A 290 18.18 5.54 -14.85
N ALA A 291 18.35 4.36 -14.25
CA ALA A 291 17.22 3.52 -13.84
C ALA A 291 16.23 4.33 -13.00
N THR A 292 14.94 4.25 -13.36
CA THR A 292 13.89 4.83 -12.51
C THR A 292 13.78 4.02 -11.22
N LEU A 293 14.21 4.62 -10.11
CA LEU A 293 14.12 4.03 -8.78
C LEU A 293 12.77 4.36 -8.15
N ASN A 294 12.16 3.38 -7.51
CA ASN A 294 10.99 3.64 -6.67
C ASN A 294 11.38 4.42 -5.40
N LYS A 295 10.38 4.94 -4.67
CA LYS A 295 10.58 5.74 -3.44
C LYS A 295 11.53 5.07 -2.44
N GLN A 296 11.40 3.75 -2.25
CA GLN A 296 12.24 3.01 -1.30
C GLN A 296 13.67 2.84 -1.80
N GLN A 297 13.84 2.47 -3.07
CA GLN A 297 15.16 2.33 -3.70
C GLN A 297 15.94 3.65 -3.66
N ALA A 298 15.30 4.77 -4.02
CA ALA A 298 15.92 6.10 -3.97
C ALA A 298 16.34 6.47 -2.54
N ALA A 299 15.48 6.21 -1.54
CA ALA A 299 15.81 6.45 -0.13
C ALA A 299 17.00 5.61 0.34
N TRP A 300 17.08 4.35 -0.05
CA TRP A 300 18.19 3.46 0.32
C TRP A 300 19.49 3.78 -0.44
N ARG A 301 19.43 4.32 -1.65
CA ARG A 301 20.60 4.89 -2.33
C ARG A 301 21.24 6.00 -1.51
N VAL A 302 20.45 6.93 -1.00
CA VAL A 302 20.93 7.99 -0.10
C VAL A 302 21.51 7.41 1.19
N ARG A 303 20.81 6.45 1.83
CA ARG A 303 21.32 5.82 3.06
C ARG A 303 22.64 5.07 2.85
N ALA A 304 22.79 4.39 1.72
CA ALA A 304 24.05 3.73 1.35
C ALA A 304 25.18 4.74 1.20
N ALA A 305 24.94 5.85 0.49
CA ALA A 305 25.90 6.93 0.30
C ALA A 305 26.30 7.61 1.62
N LEU A 306 25.32 7.88 2.49
CA LEU A 306 25.55 8.43 3.84
C LEU A 306 26.45 7.52 4.68
N ARG A 307 26.23 6.20 4.61
CA ARG A 307 26.99 5.21 5.41
C ARG A 307 28.48 5.21 5.09
N VAL A 308 28.83 5.44 3.82
CA VAL A 308 30.22 5.54 3.36
C VAL A 308 30.72 6.98 3.25
N GLN A 309 29.93 7.95 3.72
CA GLN A 309 30.23 9.39 3.70
C GLN A 309 30.52 9.95 2.31
N ASP A 310 29.90 9.38 1.27
CA ASP A 310 30.02 9.89 -0.10
C ASP A 310 29.05 11.05 -0.31
N TRP A 311 29.44 12.24 0.13
CA TRP A 311 28.58 13.43 0.10
C TRP A 311 28.19 13.88 -1.31
N SER A 312 28.99 13.53 -2.33
CA SER A 312 28.63 13.81 -3.73
C SER A 312 27.48 12.90 -4.18
N GLU A 313 27.57 11.61 -3.85
CA GLU A 313 26.50 10.65 -4.13
C GLU A 313 25.23 10.96 -3.34
N VAL A 314 25.34 11.38 -2.08
CA VAL A 314 24.18 11.81 -1.26
C VAL A 314 23.41 12.92 -1.98
N LEU A 315 24.12 13.97 -2.43
CA LEU A 315 23.49 15.10 -3.12
C LEU A 315 22.82 14.64 -4.42
N SER A 316 23.56 13.92 -5.28
CA SER A 316 23.05 13.43 -6.56
C SER A 316 21.83 12.51 -6.39
N ALA A 317 21.88 11.59 -5.43
CA ALA A 317 20.79 10.65 -5.16
C ALA A 317 19.53 11.36 -4.65
N ILE A 318 19.66 12.41 -3.82
CA ILE A 318 18.52 13.23 -3.38
C ILE A 318 17.94 14.04 -4.55
N GLU A 319 18.79 14.58 -5.42
CA GLU A 319 18.34 15.35 -6.58
C GLU A 319 17.57 14.51 -7.60
N ALA A 320 17.92 13.22 -7.73
CA ALA A 320 17.22 12.24 -8.55
C ALA A 320 15.88 11.74 -7.97
N MET A 321 15.53 12.07 -6.72
CA MET A 321 14.23 11.73 -6.14
C MET A 321 13.09 12.50 -6.82
N SER A 322 11.87 11.95 -6.75
CA SER A 322 10.66 12.70 -7.11
C SER A 322 10.54 13.96 -6.26
N GLU A 323 9.88 14.99 -6.78
CA GLU A 323 9.72 16.27 -6.07
C GLU A 323 9.08 16.07 -4.69
N VAL A 324 8.00 15.28 -4.62
CA VAL A 324 7.31 14.96 -3.36
C VAL A 324 8.26 14.32 -2.36
N GLN A 325 9.04 13.33 -2.79
CA GLN A 325 9.97 12.67 -1.89
C GLN A 325 11.09 13.62 -1.48
N ARG A 326 11.74 14.31 -2.42
CA ARG A 326 12.85 15.25 -2.15
C ARG A 326 12.50 16.36 -1.16
N ASN A 327 11.22 16.72 -1.08
CA ASN A 327 10.71 17.75 -0.17
C ASN A 327 10.39 17.23 1.24
N GLU A 328 10.54 15.93 1.54
CA GLU A 328 10.44 15.43 2.91
C GLU A 328 11.59 15.97 3.77
N SER A 329 11.32 16.28 5.05
CA SER A 329 12.27 16.93 5.98
C SER A 329 13.62 16.21 6.05
N ALA A 330 13.60 14.88 6.06
CA ALA A 330 14.80 14.04 6.06
C ALA A 330 15.75 14.33 4.89
N TRP A 331 15.22 14.41 3.67
CA TRP A 331 16.06 14.58 2.48
C TRP A 331 16.48 16.03 2.29
N GLN A 332 15.67 17.00 2.72
CA GLN A 332 16.10 18.39 2.80
C GLN A 332 17.28 18.55 3.77
N TYR A 333 17.19 17.97 4.97
CA TYR A 333 18.29 18.01 5.94
C TYR A 333 19.57 17.37 5.37
N TRP A 334 19.48 16.15 4.84
CA TRP A 334 20.66 15.47 4.29
C TRP A 334 21.21 16.15 3.04
N LYS A 335 20.38 16.84 2.24
CA LYS A 335 20.83 17.70 1.15
C LYS A 335 21.64 18.89 1.69
N GLY A 336 21.14 19.56 2.72
CA GLY A 336 21.88 20.64 3.40
C GLY A 336 23.22 20.16 3.93
N ARG A 337 23.25 18.99 4.59
CA ARG A 337 24.49 18.38 5.10
C ARG A 337 25.48 18.04 3.99
N ALA A 338 25.01 17.48 2.88
CA ALA A 338 25.86 17.19 1.73
C ALA A 338 26.46 18.47 1.12
N LEU A 339 25.69 19.54 1.00
CA LEU A 339 26.17 20.85 0.54
C LEU A 339 27.23 21.42 1.49
N GLN A 340 27.00 21.35 2.80
CA GLN A 340 27.94 21.81 3.82
C GLN A 340 29.26 21.03 3.78
N ALA A 341 29.20 19.70 3.63
CA ALA A 341 30.37 18.84 3.48
C ALA A 341 31.18 19.15 2.20
N GLN A 342 30.53 19.67 1.17
CA GLN A 342 31.17 20.16 -0.07
C GLN A 342 31.59 21.63 -0.01
N GLY A 343 31.52 22.29 1.16
CA GLY A 343 31.89 23.70 1.35
C GLY A 343 30.84 24.72 0.89
N ARG A 344 29.67 24.28 0.41
CA ARG A 344 28.57 25.13 -0.10
C ARG A 344 27.66 25.62 1.04
N ARG A 345 28.27 26.30 2.02
CA ARG A 345 27.60 26.69 3.29
C ARG A 345 26.39 27.62 3.10
N ILE A 346 26.47 28.58 2.17
CA ILE A 346 25.36 29.50 1.90
C ILE A 346 24.13 28.75 1.37
N GLU A 347 24.35 27.76 0.51
CA GLU A 347 23.27 26.95 -0.05
C GLU A 347 22.68 26.00 1.00
N ALA A 348 23.52 25.42 1.86
CA ALA A 348 23.07 24.62 3.00
C ALA A 348 22.20 25.45 3.96
N ALA A 349 22.64 26.65 4.34
CA ALA A 349 21.90 27.54 5.23
C ALA A 349 20.51 27.93 4.68
N LYS A 350 20.40 28.12 3.35
CA LYS A 350 19.11 28.37 2.68
C LYS A 350 18.13 27.20 2.81
N ILE A 351 18.62 25.97 2.97
CA ILE A 351 17.79 24.79 3.22
C ILE A 351 17.46 24.67 4.70
N PHE A 352 18.44 24.85 5.58
CA PHE A 352 18.23 24.67 7.02
C PHE A 352 17.31 25.74 7.62
N ALA A 353 17.39 27.00 7.17
CA ALA A 353 16.59 28.10 7.73
C ALA A 353 15.08 27.82 7.72
N PRO A 354 14.42 27.53 6.58
CA PRO A 354 13.00 27.16 6.58
C PRO A 354 12.74 25.82 7.29
N LEU A 355 13.67 24.87 7.20
CA LEU A 355 13.50 23.55 7.81
C LEU A 355 13.50 23.59 9.35
N SER A 356 14.27 24.50 9.95
CA SER A 356 14.37 24.68 11.41
C SER A 356 13.07 25.14 12.08
N ALA A 357 12.10 25.63 11.31
CA ALA A 357 10.77 25.96 11.83
C ALA A 357 9.93 24.69 12.11
N GLY A 358 10.36 23.52 11.63
CA GLY A 358 9.69 22.24 11.84
C GLY A 358 9.92 21.66 13.24
N TYR A 359 8.89 21.05 13.80
CA TYR A 359 8.96 20.34 15.09
C TYR A 359 9.40 18.87 14.97
N ASP A 360 9.63 18.38 13.74
CA ASP A 360 10.12 17.02 13.53
C ASP A 360 11.63 16.90 13.81
N PHE A 361 12.11 15.65 13.91
CA PHE A 361 13.50 15.33 14.20
C PHE A 361 14.50 16.09 13.33
N TYR A 362 14.24 16.22 12.02
CA TYR A 362 15.16 16.88 11.10
C TYR A 362 15.03 18.41 11.12
N GLY A 363 13.87 18.94 11.49
CA GLY A 363 13.71 20.36 11.79
C GLY A 363 14.57 20.80 12.98
N GLN A 364 14.56 20.02 14.06
CA GLN A 364 15.41 20.27 15.23
C GLN A 364 16.90 20.22 14.87
N LEU A 365 17.33 19.18 14.14
CA LEU A 365 18.73 19.10 13.67
C LEU A 365 19.12 20.25 12.74
N ALA A 366 18.22 20.72 11.87
CA ALA A 366 18.48 21.87 11.02
C ALA A 366 18.70 23.16 11.85
N GLY A 367 17.95 23.32 12.95
CA GLY A 367 18.17 24.39 13.92
C GLY A 367 19.56 24.32 14.56
N ASP A 368 20.01 23.13 14.94
CA ASP A 368 21.34 22.92 15.51
C ASP A 368 22.47 23.28 14.51
N GLU A 369 22.35 22.87 13.23
CA GLU A 369 23.33 23.22 12.19
C GLU A 369 23.42 24.73 11.95
N LEU A 370 22.34 25.49 12.18
CA LEU A 370 22.33 26.95 12.09
C LEU A 370 22.92 27.61 13.34
N ASN A 371 22.78 27.00 14.52
CA ASN A 371 23.32 27.53 15.78
C ASN A 371 24.86 27.43 15.84
N ASP A 372 25.46 26.46 15.14
CA ASP A 372 26.92 26.42 14.90
C ASP A 372 27.39 27.49 13.88
N THR A 373 26.45 28.12 13.15
CA THR A 373 26.69 29.36 12.39
C THR A 373 26.08 30.55 13.13
N ALA A 374 26.66 30.95 14.28
CA ALA A 374 26.28 32.11 15.08
C ALA A 374 25.18 33.03 14.49
N VAL A 375 23.92 32.73 14.80
CA VAL A 375 22.82 33.69 14.67
C VAL A 375 22.16 33.84 16.04
N LEU A 376 22.15 35.06 16.53
CA LEU A 376 21.53 35.48 17.78
C LEU A 376 20.06 35.06 17.84
N SER A 377 19.73 34.27 18.86
CA SER A 377 18.43 34.13 19.55
C SER A 377 17.23 34.84 18.90
N ALA A 378 16.26 34.04 18.43
CA ALA A 378 14.87 34.50 18.31
C ALA A 378 13.97 33.66 19.24
N VAL A 379 13.73 34.25 20.42
CA VAL A 379 12.57 34.16 21.33
C VAL A 379 11.77 32.85 21.34
N ARG A 380 11.86 32.12 22.47
CA ARG A 380 10.86 31.11 22.86
C ARG A 380 9.51 31.80 23.15
N PRO A 381 8.37 31.31 22.63
CA PRO A 381 7.09 31.77 23.11
C PRO A 381 6.86 31.24 24.53
N ASP A 382 6.63 32.16 25.46
CA ASP A 382 6.05 31.84 26.76
C ASP A 382 4.61 31.35 26.58
N TYR A 383 4.27 30.27 27.27
CA TYR A 383 2.93 29.64 27.26
C TYR A 383 1.91 30.41 28.08
#